data_AF-A0A9D5CDV4-F1
#
_entry.id   AF-A0A9D5CDV4-F1
#
_cell.length_a   1.000
_cell.length_b   1.000
_cell.length_c   1.000
_cell.angle_alpha   90.00
_cell.angle_beta   90.00
_cell.angle_gamma   90.00
#
_symmetry.space_group_name_H-M   'P 1'
#
loop_
_entity.id
_entity.type
_entity.pdbx_description
1 polymer ?
#
loop_
_entity_poly.entity_id
_entity_poly.type
_entity_poly.pdbx_seq_one_letter_code
_entity_poly.pdbx_strand_id
1 'polypeptide(L)'
;MYLSRSFLLIDRAAAEEEEELMAPAPTRMGMALEDGDQPETPTTWHDSAPEVIDDLEEEDHPIRVYADGIYDLFHFGHARALEQAKKLFPNTYLLVGCCNDEITHMYKGKTVMTEAERYESLRHCKWVDEVIPDAPWVITQEFIDRHKIDYVAHDALPYADASGAGNDVYEFVKAIGKFKETKRTDGISTSDVIMRILKDYNQYVMRNLARGYSRKDLGVSYVKEKQLRVNMGITKLREKVKEHQEKLHTVAKTAGIHHNEWVENADRWIAGFLEKFEEGCHIMETAIKDRIQEGLKRQQRKELTANCLQEPVAL
;
A
#
# COMPACT_ATOMS: atom_id res chain seq x y z
N MET A 1 -10.89 -9.66 -1.78
CA MET A 1 -10.50 -10.94 -1.16
C MET A 1 -10.12 -10.68 0.28
N TYR A 2 -10.90 -11.21 1.22
CA TYR A 2 -10.77 -10.98 2.66
C TYR A 2 -9.46 -11.57 3.22
N LEU A 3 -8.65 -10.73 3.88
CA LEU A 3 -7.58 -11.20 4.77
C LEU A 3 -7.99 -10.91 6.22
N SER A 4 -8.11 -12.01 6.97
CA SER A 4 -8.65 -12.11 8.31
C SER A 4 -7.72 -11.52 9.39
N ARG A 5 -8.36 -11.01 10.46
CA ARG A 5 -7.88 -10.43 11.74
C ARG A 5 -6.70 -11.11 12.47
N SER A 6 -6.11 -12.17 11.95
CA SER A 6 -5.08 -12.96 12.63
C SER A 6 -3.67 -12.36 12.60
N PHE A 7 -3.44 -11.29 11.82
CA PHE A 7 -2.10 -10.69 11.65
C PHE A 7 -1.72 -9.68 12.74
N LEU A 8 -2.66 -9.27 13.59
CA LEU A 8 -2.49 -8.19 14.58
C LEU A 8 -1.81 -8.60 15.90
N LEU A 9 -1.57 -9.90 16.14
CA LEU A 9 -1.09 -10.38 17.44
C LEU A 9 0.42 -10.68 17.52
N ILE A 10 1.15 -10.64 16.39
CA ILE A 10 2.56 -11.06 16.34
C ILE A 10 3.53 -9.86 16.41
N ASP A 11 3.11 -8.66 16.04
CA ASP A 11 4.01 -7.50 15.94
C ASP A 11 4.28 -6.77 17.27
N ARG A 12 3.53 -7.08 18.34
CA ARG A 12 3.65 -6.38 19.63
C ARG A 12 4.91 -6.76 20.44
N ALA A 13 5.65 -7.79 20.03
CA ALA A 13 6.80 -8.30 20.79
C ALA A 13 8.18 -7.83 20.30
N ALA A 14 8.25 -7.03 19.22
CA ALA A 14 9.52 -6.67 18.57
C ALA A 14 9.89 -5.18 18.73
N ALA A 15 9.10 -4.38 19.45
CA ALA A 15 9.21 -2.92 19.47
C ALA A 15 9.93 -2.33 20.70
N GLU A 16 10.50 -3.15 21.59
CA GLU A 16 11.07 -2.68 22.88
C GLU A 16 12.61 -2.62 22.93
N GLU A 17 13.34 -2.79 21.81
CA GLU A 17 14.82 -2.88 21.83
C GLU A 17 15.60 -1.78 21.05
N GLU A 18 14.96 -0.77 20.45
CA GLU A 18 15.64 0.20 19.56
C GLU A 18 15.75 1.65 20.09
N GLU A 19 15.46 1.91 21.36
CA GLU A 19 15.52 3.26 21.97
C GLU A 19 16.75 3.49 22.86
N GLU A 20 17.97 3.22 22.36
CA GLU A 20 19.18 3.62 23.08
C GLU A 20 20.38 3.90 22.18
N LEU A 21 20.25 4.77 21.16
CA LEU A 21 21.42 5.36 20.52
C LEU A 21 21.03 6.56 19.65
N MET A 22 21.05 7.79 20.20
CA MET A 22 21.44 9.04 19.51
C MET A 22 21.46 10.22 20.50
N ALA A 23 22.63 10.84 20.66
CA ALA A 23 22.83 12.06 21.44
C ALA A 23 22.78 13.32 20.52
N PRO A 24 22.30 14.47 21.01
CA PRO A 24 22.14 15.68 20.19
C PRO A 24 23.43 16.51 20.05
N ALA A 25 23.59 17.17 18.89
CA ALA A 25 24.68 18.10 18.58
C ALA A 25 24.44 19.51 19.17
N PRO A 26 25.49 20.30 19.45
CA PRO A 26 25.38 21.52 20.26
C PRO A 26 24.92 22.77 19.49
N THR A 27 24.16 23.59 20.20
CA THR A 27 23.67 24.94 19.86
C THR A 27 24.81 25.95 19.77
N ARG A 28 24.81 26.82 18.75
CA ARG A 28 25.73 27.97 18.67
C ARG A 28 25.01 29.25 19.13
N MET A 29 25.54 29.82 20.21
CA MET A 29 25.16 31.10 20.82
C MET A 29 25.61 32.29 19.96
N GLY A 30 24.91 33.41 20.11
CA GLY A 30 24.92 34.55 19.22
C GLY A 30 26.06 35.56 19.40
N MET A 31 26.00 36.59 18.56
CA MET A 31 26.70 37.87 18.72
C MET A 31 25.75 38.98 18.26
N ALA A 32 25.56 39.96 19.14
CA ALA A 32 24.86 41.22 18.91
C ALA A 32 25.86 42.35 18.57
N LEU A 33 25.33 43.58 18.49
CA LEU A 33 25.94 44.91 18.23
C LEU A 33 25.77 45.36 16.75
N GLU A 34 25.30 46.55 16.40
CA GLU A 34 25.00 47.77 17.19
C GLU A 34 24.12 48.75 16.37
N ASP A 35 23.55 49.72 17.09
CA ASP A 35 22.60 50.76 16.69
C ASP A 35 23.09 51.79 15.65
N GLY A 36 22.12 52.44 14.99
CA GLY A 36 22.22 53.85 14.61
C GLY A 36 21.89 54.19 13.16
N ASP A 37 20.71 54.80 12.95
CA ASP A 37 20.55 56.20 12.53
C ASP A 37 19.37 56.37 11.55
N GLN A 38 18.31 57.06 12.00
CA GLN A 38 17.32 57.72 11.15
C GLN A 38 17.30 59.19 11.55
N PRO A 39 17.24 60.11 10.58
CA PRO A 39 16.14 61.06 10.64
C PRO A 39 15.46 61.43 9.29
N GLU A 40 14.13 61.52 9.38
CA GLU A 40 13.25 62.62 8.94
C GLU A 40 12.90 62.81 7.44
N THR A 41 11.59 62.89 7.20
CA THR A 41 10.91 63.33 5.97
C THR A 41 10.95 64.87 5.85
N PRO A 42 10.62 65.46 4.68
CA PRO A 42 9.31 66.12 4.60
C PRO A 42 8.63 66.20 3.20
N THR A 43 7.30 66.05 3.23
CA THR A 43 6.23 66.71 2.43
C THR A 43 6.40 66.96 0.91
N THR A 44 5.45 66.41 0.12
CA THR A 44 4.45 67.20 -0.65
C THR A 44 3.30 66.29 -1.12
N TRP A 45 2.07 66.67 -0.78
CA TRP A 45 0.84 66.04 -1.27
C TRP A 45 0.53 66.54 -2.68
N HIS A 46 0.57 65.65 -3.68
CA HIS A 46 -0.05 65.90 -4.98
C HIS A 46 -1.41 65.19 -5.01
N ASP A 47 -2.42 66.02 -4.89
CA ASP A 47 -3.83 65.71 -5.08
C ASP A 47 -4.07 65.48 -6.58
N SER A 48 -4.16 64.21 -6.97
CA SER A 48 -4.63 63.78 -8.29
C SER A 48 -5.20 62.39 -8.12
N ALA A 49 -6.51 62.31 -7.92
CA ALA A 49 -7.26 61.07 -7.96
C ALA A 49 -6.96 60.37 -9.31
N PRO A 50 -6.41 59.14 -9.31
CA PRO A 50 -6.39 58.36 -10.53
C PRO A 50 -7.83 57.95 -10.84
N GLU A 51 -8.24 58.23 -12.07
CA GLU A 51 -9.45 57.71 -12.67
C GLU A 51 -9.50 56.19 -12.47
N VAL A 52 -10.66 55.69 -12.04
CA VAL A 52 -10.95 54.27 -11.92
C VAL A 52 -10.93 53.67 -13.32
N ILE A 53 -9.75 53.20 -13.73
CA ILE A 53 -9.60 52.20 -14.76
C ILE A 53 -9.65 50.87 -14.02
N ASP A 54 -10.85 50.30 -13.92
CA ASP A 54 -11.07 48.91 -13.50
C ASP A 54 -10.68 48.00 -14.68
N ASP A 55 -9.42 48.10 -15.10
CA ASP A 55 -8.76 47.03 -15.82
C ASP A 55 -8.43 46.00 -14.75
N LEU A 56 -9.41 45.13 -14.44
CA LEU A 56 -9.16 43.88 -13.76
C LEU A 56 -8.17 43.12 -14.62
N GLU A 57 -6.87 43.31 -14.35
CA GLU A 57 -5.88 42.28 -14.61
C GLU A 57 -6.50 41.01 -14.03
N GLU A 58 -6.92 40.07 -14.89
CA GLU A 58 -7.18 38.71 -14.42
C GLU A 58 -5.85 38.28 -13.80
N GLU A 59 -5.74 38.44 -12.48
CA GLU A 59 -4.56 38.04 -11.75
C GLU A 59 -4.28 36.60 -12.18
N ASP A 60 -3.05 36.34 -12.66
CA ASP A 60 -2.57 35.04 -13.14
C ASP A 60 -2.46 34.05 -11.96
N HIS A 61 -3.58 33.83 -11.31
CA HIS A 61 -3.73 32.99 -10.14
C HIS A 61 -3.72 31.55 -10.63
N PRO A 62 -2.74 30.75 -10.19
CA PRO A 62 -2.64 29.37 -10.64
C PRO A 62 -3.83 28.56 -10.14
N ILE A 63 -4.41 27.75 -11.02
CA ILE A 63 -5.51 26.84 -10.67
C ILE A 63 -4.98 25.80 -9.68
N ARG A 64 -5.62 25.71 -8.52
CA ARG A 64 -5.18 24.86 -7.40
C ARG A 64 -5.80 23.48 -7.56
N VAL A 65 -4.97 22.53 -7.99
CA VAL A 65 -5.35 21.12 -8.13
C VAL A 65 -4.85 20.36 -6.92
N TYR A 66 -5.72 19.53 -6.33
CA TYR A 66 -5.38 18.62 -5.26
C TYR A 66 -5.34 17.19 -5.77
N ALA A 67 -4.28 16.44 -5.47
CA ALA A 67 -4.21 15.00 -5.69
C ALA A 67 -3.88 14.31 -4.37
N ASP A 68 -4.55 13.22 -4.06
CA ASP A 68 -4.33 12.49 -2.82
C ASP A 68 -3.87 11.05 -3.04
N GLY A 69 -3.29 10.48 -2.00
CA GLY A 69 -2.88 9.09 -2.00
C GLY A 69 -2.07 8.70 -0.78
N ILE A 70 -1.65 7.44 -0.78
CA ILE A 70 -0.76 6.90 0.25
C ILE A 70 0.70 7.11 -0.13
N TYR A 71 1.01 6.96 -1.41
CA TYR A 71 2.35 7.15 -1.97
C TYR A 71 3.45 6.25 -1.37
N ASP A 72 3.07 5.09 -0.82
CA ASP A 72 3.99 4.07 -0.33
C ASP A 72 4.85 3.46 -1.47
N LEU A 73 6.13 3.23 -1.19
CA LEU A 73 7.17 2.90 -2.17
C LEU A 73 7.08 3.81 -3.41
N PHE A 74 7.24 5.12 -3.20
CA PHE A 74 7.01 6.12 -4.23
C PHE A 74 7.74 5.78 -5.55
N HIS A 75 6.95 5.55 -6.60
CA HIS A 75 7.44 5.04 -7.87
C HIS A 75 6.92 5.85 -9.05
N PHE A 76 7.46 5.62 -10.25
CA PHE A 76 7.12 6.41 -11.45
C PHE A 76 5.64 6.39 -11.84
N GLY A 77 4.87 5.38 -11.43
CA GLY A 77 3.42 5.39 -11.58
C GLY A 77 2.72 6.53 -10.82
N HIS A 78 3.17 6.84 -9.59
CA HIS A 78 2.67 7.98 -8.83
C HIS A 78 3.12 9.29 -9.47
N ALA A 79 4.41 9.40 -9.81
CA ALA A 79 4.95 10.60 -10.44
C ALA A 79 4.24 10.94 -11.76
N ARG A 80 3.87 9.96 -12.59
CA ARG A 80 3.09 10.16 -13.82
C ARG A 80 1.64 10.56 -13.59
N ALA A 81 1.02 10.11 -12.50
CA ALA A 81 -0.31 10.57 -12.12
C ALA A 81 -0.26 12.04 -11.68
N LEU A 82 0.74 12.41 -10.87
CA LEU A 82 0.99 13.79 -10.46
C LEU A 82 1.38 14.69 -11.64
N GLU A 83 2.14 14.17 -12.61
CA GLU A 83 2.42 14.87 -13.87
C GLU A 83 1.13 15.22 -14.63
N GLN A 84 0.19 14.28 -14.72
CA GLN A 84 -1.10 14.52 -15.37
C GLN A 84 -1.88 15.60 -14.62
N ALA A 85 -1.95 15.52 -13.28
CA ALA A 85 -2.61 16.52 -12.46
C ALA A 85 -2.00 17.93 -12.63
N LYS A 86 -0.67 18.04 -12.62
CA LYS A 86 0.07 19.30 -12.82
C LYS A 86 -0.14 19.90 -14.21
N LYS A 87 -0.47 19.07 -15.21
CA LYS A 87 -0.67 19.47 -16.62
C LYS A 87 -2.13 19.63 -17.02
N LEU A 88 -3.08 19.53 -16.08
CA LEU A 88 -4.51 19.68 -16.37
C LEU A 88 -4.84 21.07 -16.93
N PHE A 89 -4.13 22.10 -16.46
CA PHE A 89 -4.32 23.48 -16.88
C PHE A 89 -2.97 24.16 -17.19
N PRO A 90 -2.95 25.21 -18.03
CA PRO A 90 -1.72 25.93 -18.39
C PRO A 90 -0.94 26.47 -17.19
N ASN A 91 -1.64 27.06 -16.21
CA ASN A 91 -1.08 27.54 -14.95
C ASN A 91 -1.72 26.78 -13.78
N THR A 92 -1.05 25.73 -13.31
CA THR A 92 -1.53 24.84 -12.24
C THR A 92 -0.62 24.90 -11.03
N TYR A 93 -1.20 25.00 -9.83
CA TYR A 93 -0.53 24.76 -8.56
C TYR A 93 -1.02 23.44 -7.97
N LEU A 94 -0.15 22.44 -7.86
CA LEU A 94 -0.46 21.08 -7.44
C LEU A 94 -0.15 20.89 -5.95
N LEU A 95 -1.22 20.77 -5.18
CA LEU A 95 -1.20 20.28 -3.80
C LEU A 95 -1.30 18.76 -3.80
N VAL A 96 -0.45 18.10 -3.04
CA VAL A 96 -0.49 16.65 -2.88
C VAL A 96 -0.72 16.26 -1.43
N GLY A 97 -1.90 15.69 -1.16
CA GLY A 97 -2.27 15.19 0.15
C GLY A 97 -1.79 13.76 0.37
N CYS A 98 -1.13 13.52 1.49
CA CYS A 98 -0.64 12.19 1.85
C CYS A 98 -1.29 11.72 3.16
N CYS A 99 -2.03 10.62 3.11
CA CYS A 99 -2.66 10.04 4.30
C CYS A 99 -1.59 9.58 5.30
N ASN A 100 -1.84 9.77 6.59
CA ASN A 100 -0.97 9.30 7.67
C ASN A 100 -1.08 7.77 7.86
N ASP A 101 -0.15 7.18 8.62
CA ASP A 101 -0.07 5.73 8.82
C ASP A 101 -1.30 5.20 9.57
N GLU A 102 -1.79 5.95 10.57
CA GLU A 102 -2.97 5.55 11.35
C GLU A 102 -4.21 5.35 10.45
N ILE A 103 -4.59 6.37 9.67
CA ILE A 103 -5.72 6.33 8.75
C ILE A 103 -5.50 5.27 7.67
N THR A 104 -4.29 5.17 7.14
CA THR A 104 -3.97 4.20 6.09
C THR A 104 -4.12 2.77 6.59
N HIS A 105 -3.64 2.47 7.80
CA HIS A 105 -3.73 1.13 8.38
C HIS A 105 -5.16 0.77 8.77
N MET A 106 -5.97 1.75 9.18
CA MET A 106 -7.39 1.53 9.47
C MET A 106 -8.21 1.17 8.22
N TYR A 107 -8.03 1.91 7.12
CA TYR A 107 -8.94 1.82 5.97
C TYR A 107 -8.39 1.10 4.74
N LYS A 108 -7.06 0.88 4.66
CA LYS A 108 -6.41 0.25 3.51
C LYS A 108 -5.62 -0.99 3.87
N GLY A 109 -4.67 -0.85 4.80
CA GLY A 109 -3.68 -1.85 5.13
C GLY A 109 -2.32 -1.25 5.45
N LYS A 110 -1.33 -2.12 5.67
CA LYS A 110 0.02 -1.74 6.08
C LYS A 110 0.78 -0.99 4.98
N THR A 111 1.65 -0.09 5.41
CA THR A 111 2.66 0.61 4.61
C THR A 111 4.04 0.01 4.83
N VAL A 112 4.90 0.05 3.82
CA VAL A 112 6.34 -0.30 3.96
C VAL A 112 7.12 0.91 4.44
N MET A 113 6.86 2.07 3.84
CA MET A 113 7.45 3.35 4.25
C MET A 113 6.57 4.03 5.32
N THR A 114 7.21 4.61 6.32
CA THR A 114 6.57 5.48 7.30
C THR A 114 5.95 6.71 6.62
N GLU A 115 4.97 7.33 7.26
CA GLU A 115 4.37 8.56 6.77
C GLU A 115 5.38 9.67 6.50
N ALA A 116 6.38 9.85 7.37
CA ALA A 116 7.43 10.85 7.20
C ALA A 116 8.25 10.60 5.93
N GLU A 117 8.65 9.35 5.66
CA GLU A 117 9.38 8.99 4.45
C GLU A 117 8.52 9.19 3.18
N ARG A 118 7.21 8.94 3.27
CA ARG A 118 6.26 9.17 2.17
C ARG A 118 6.08 10.66 1.90
N TYR A 119 5.97 11.49 2.95
CA TYR A 119 5.92 12.94 2.83
C TYR A 119 7.18 13.47 2.16
N GLU A 120 8.36 13.03 2.59
CA GLU A 120 9.63 13.47 2.00
C GLU A 120 9.78 13.03 0.54
N SER A 121 9.35 11.80 0.22
CA SER A 121 9.35 11.30 -1.17
C SER A 121 8.54 12.20 -2.11
N LEU A 122 7.42 12.75 -1.63
CA LEU A 122 6.60 13.68 -2.41
C LEU A 122 7.26 15.04 -2.59
N ARG A 123 7.98 15.55 -1.59
CA ARG A 123 8.71 16.84 -1.68
C ARG A 123 9.78 16.83 -2.78
N HIS A 124 10.30 15.65 -3.12
CA HIS A 124 11.26 15.49 -4.21
C HIS A 124 10.63 15.15 -5.57
N CYS A 125 9.30 15.04 -5.65
CA CYS A 125 8.63 14.84 -6.92
C CYS A 125 8.59 16.16 -7.71
N LYS A 126 9.18 16.16 -8.91
CA LYS A 126 9.26 17.32 -9.83
C LYS A 126 7.94 18.08 -10.02
N TRP A 127 6.81 17.39 -9.95
CA TRP A 127 5.50 17.94 -10.31
C TRP A 127 4.75 18.59 -9.14
N VAL A 128 5.22 18.36 -7.91
CA VAL A 128 4.53 18.77 -6.69
C VAL A 128 4.99 20.15 -6.26
N ASP A 129 4.05 21.05 -5.98
CA ASP A 129 4.36 22.38 -5.45
C ASP A 129 4.22 22.41 -3.91
N GLU A 130 3.20 21.73 -3.38
CA GLU A 130 2.89 21.71 -1.95
C GLU A 130 2.53 20.28 -1.52
N VAL A 131 3.09 19.82 -0.40
CA VAL A 131 2.70 18.56 0.24
C VAL A 131 1.86 18.88 1.46
N ILE A 132 0.67 18.25 1.56
CA ILE A 132 -0.22 18.31 2.72
C ILE A 132 -0.09 16.98 3.49
N PRO A 133 0.62 16.96 4.63
CA PRO A 133 0.62 15.84 5.57
C PRO A 133 -0.79 15.62 6.17
N ASP A 134 -1.01 14.47 6.79
CA ASP A 134 -2.26 14.15 7.49
C ASP A 134 -3.52 14.38 6.65
N ALA A 135 -3.44 14.07 5.35
CA ALA A 135 -4.57 14.27 4.45
C ALA A 135 -5.77 13.40 4.86
N PRO A 136 -7.01 13.94 4.78
CA PRO A 136 -8.20 13.21 5.20
C PRO A 136 -8.50 12.04 4.24
N TRP A 137 -9.11 10.98 4.77
CA TRP A 137 -9.57 9.84 3.96
C TRP A 137 -10.72 10.20 3.01
N VAL A 138 -11.61 11.10 3.45
CA VAL A 138 -12.73 11.63 2.66
C VAL A 138 -12.61 13.14 2.61
N ILE A 139 -12.62 13.70 1.41
CA ILE A 139 -12.50 15.15 1.19
C ILE A 139 -13.80 15.84 1.61
N THR A 140 -13.70 16.84 2.48
CA THR A 140 -14.83 17.64 2.95
C THR A 140 -14.86 19.02 2.29
N GLN A 141 -16.01 19.69 2.30
CA GLN A 141 -16.11 21.09 1.86
C GLN A 141 -15.17 22.00 2.65
N GLU A 142 -15.07 21.80 3.97
CA GLU A 142 -14.15 22.56 4.83
C GLU A 142 -12.69 22.42 4.38
N PHE A 143 -12.27 21.20 3.99
CA PHE A 143 -10.93 20.96 3.48
C PHE A 143 -10.69 21.67 2.14
N ILE A 144 -11.68 21.60 1.23
CA ILE A 144 -11.65 22.32 -0.06
C ILE A 144 -11.49 23.83 0.16
N ASP A 145 -12.29 24.41 1.05
CA ASP A 145 -12.29 25.85 1.31
C ASP A 145 -10.99 26.30 1.97
N ARG A 146 -10.52 25.54 2.96
CA ARG A 146 -9.27 25.81 3.70
C ARG A 146 -8.05 25.87 2.78
N HIS A 147 -7.93 24.91 1.86
CA HIS A 147 -6.80 24.82 0.94
C HIS A 147 -7.03 25.55 -0.40
N LYS A 148 -8.20 26.17 -0.57
CA LYS A 148 -8.66 26.85 -1.79
C LYS A 148 -8.56 25.93 -3.02
N ILE A 149 -9.10 24.72 -2.91
CA ILE A 149 -9.00 23.69 -3.96
C ILE A 149 -10.03 23.95 -5.06
N ASP A 150 -9.54 24.12 -6.29
CA ASP A 150 -10.40 24.29 -7.47
C ASP A 150 -10.86 22.94 -8.02
N TYR A 151 -9.92 21.99 -8.14
CA TYR A 151 -10.17 20.66 -8.68
C TYR A 151 -9.43 19.58 -7.90
N VAL A 152 -9.99 18.37 -7.89
CA VAL A 152 -9.36 17.17 -7.32
C VAL A 152 -9.03 16.21 -8.45
N ALA A 153 -7.80 15.70 -8.47
CA ALA A 153 -7.30 14.81 -9.49
C ALA A 153 -6.97 13.42 -8.91
N HIS A 154 -7.68 12.39 -9.40
CA HIS A 154 -7.40 10.98 -9.06
C HIS A 154 -7.81 10.07 -10.24
N ASP A 155 -7.47 8.79 -10.21
CA ASP A 155 -7.96 7.82 -11.20
C ASP A 155 -9.49 7.64 -11.13
N ALA A 156 -10.09 7.22 -12.25
CA ALA A 156 -11.54 7.15 -12.42
C ALA A 156 -12.23 6.00 -11.68
N LEU A 157 -11.47 5.05 -11.12
CA LEU A 157 -12.05 3.87 -10.49
C LEU A 157 -12.75 4.27 -9.18
N PRO A 158 -13.99 3.81 -8.92
CA PRO A 158 -14.64 4.04 -7.64
C PRO A 158 -13.78 3.50 -6.51
N TYR A 159 -13.47 4.34 -5.53
CA TYR A 159 -12.65 3.94 -4.41
C TYR A 159 -13.57 3.67 -3.23
N ALA A 160 -13.84 2.38 -3.01
CA ALA A 160 -14.79 1.91 -2.01
C ALA A 160 -14.49 2.53 -0.65
N ASP A 161 -15.48 3.24 -0.10
CA ASP A 161 -15.32 3.94 1.14
C ASP A 161 -15.40 2.98 2.34
N ALA A 162 -14.22 2.62 2.85
CA ALA A 162 -14.09 1.80 4.05
C ALA A 162 -14.50 2.52 5.34
N SER A 163 -14.72 3.84 5.32
CA SER A 163 -15.20 4.61 6.48
C SER A 163 -16.72 4.52 6.67
N GLY A 164 -17.46 4.13 5.61
CA GLY A 164 -18.92 3.96 5.65
C GLY A 164 -19.73 5.23 5.41
N ALA A 165 -19.11 6.31 4.92
CA ALA A 165 -19.79 7.55 4.54
C ALA A 165 -20.46 7.48 3.16
N GLY A 166 -20.00 6.61 2.26
CA GLY A 166 -20.58 6.44 0.92
C GLY A 166 -20.17 5.17 0.20
N ASN A 167 -20.41 5.11 -1.11
CA ASN A 167 -19.93 4.01 -1.96
C ASN A 167 -18.56 4.31 -2.58
N ASP A 168 -18.22 5.60 -2.72
CA ASP A 168 -16.98 6.11 -3.31
C ASP A 168 -16.52 7.34 -2.52
N VAL A 169 -15.28 7.36 -2.03
CA VAL A 169 -14.75 8.50 -1.25
C VAL A 169 -14.72 9.81 -2.05
N TYR A 170 -14.75 9.73 -3.39
CA TYR A 170 -14.79 10.89 -4.27
C TYR A 170 -16.20 11.30 -4.70
N GLU A 171 -17.26 10.65 -4.20
CA GLU A 171 -18.65 10.88 -4.60
C GLU A 171 -19.06 12.35 -4.45
N PHE A 172 -18.76 12.95 -3.30
CA PHE A 172 -19.02 14.37 -3.03
C PHE A 172 -18.34 15.29 -4.07
N VAL A 173 -17.06 15.05 -4.35
CA VAL A 173 -16.27 15.90 -5.24
C VAL A 173 -16.72 15.75 -6.71
N LYS A 174 -17.13 14.54 -7.10
CA LYS A 174 -17.77 14.26 -8.39
C LYS A 174 -19.10 15.00 -8.51
N ALA A 175 -19.93 14.97 -7.47
CA ALA A 175 -21.24 15.61 -7.46
C ALA A 175 -21.17 17.14 -7.65
N ILE A 176 -20.15 17.80 -7.08
CA ILE A 176 -19.93 19.25 -7.25
C ILE A 176 -19.14 19.61 -8.52
N GLY A 177 -18.84 18.65 -9.40
CA GLY A 177 -18.18 18.88 -10.68
C GLY A 177 -16.69 19.25 -10.60
N LYS A 178 -16.04 19.03 -9.44
CA LYS A 178 -14.64 19.37 -9.21
C LYS A 178 -13.65 18.21 -9.47
N PHE A 179 -14.14 17.03 -9.83
CA PHE A 179 -13.29 15.86 -10.07
C PHE A 179 -12.67 15.86 -11.48
N LYS A 180 -11.37 15.55 -11.57
CA LYS A 180 -10.61 15.43 -12.82
C LYS A 180 -9.90 14.07 -12.85
N GLU A 181 -10.16 13.30 -13.90
CA GLU A 181 -9.62 11.94 -14.01
C GLU A 181 -8.16 11.94 -14.46
N THR A 182 -7.35 11.10 -13.82
CA THR A 182 -6.01 10.73 -14.28
C THR A 182 -5.97 9.25 -14.68
N LYS A 183 -4.95 8.87 -15.45
CA LYS A 183 -4.73 7.49 -15.89
C LYS A 183 -3.62 6.85 -15.07
N ARG A 184 -3.89 5.63 -14.59
CA ARG A 184 -2.89 4.77 -13.97
C ARG A 184 -1.81 4.40 -14.99
N THR A 185 -0.60 4.16 -14.51
CA THR A 185 0.48 3.63 -15.33
C THR A 185 0.51 2.11 -15.25
N ASP A 186 0.38 1.44 -16.37
CA ASP A 186 0.41 -0.03 -16.44
C ASP A 186 1.82 -0.59 -16.12
N GLY A 187 1.84 -1.76 -15.48
CA GLY A 187 3.07 -2.49 -15.19
C GLY A 187 3.87 -1.97 -13.98
N ILE A 188 3.31 -1.04 -13.19
CA ILE A 188 3.90 -0.60 -11.92
C ILE A 188 2.82 -0.33 -10.85
N SER A 189 3.09 -0.80 -9.64
CA SER A 189 2.33 -0.45 -8.43
C SER A 189 3.15 -0.84 -7.20
N THR A 190 2.83 -0.28 -6.02
CA THR A 190 3.43 -0.67 -4.74
C THR A 190 3.35 -2.19 -4.54
N SER A 191 2.18 -2.77 -4.77
CA SER A 191 1.97 -4.22 -4.68
C SER A 191 2.87 -5.01 -5.63
N ASP A 192 3.04 -4.54 -6.87
CA ASP A 192 3.89 -5.21 -7.85
C ASP A 192 5.38 -5.14 -7.46
N VAL A 193 5.86 -4.00 -6.94
CA VAL A 193 7.22 -3.87 -6.41
C VAL A 193 7.43 -4.85 -5.23
N ILE A 194 6.49 -4.88 -4.29
CA ILE A 194 6.53 -5.83 -3.15
C ILE A 194 6.55 -7.28 -3.65
N MET A 195 5.69 -7.62 -4.61
CA MET A 195 5.60 -8.97 -5.15
C MET A 195 6.87 -9.42 -5.87
N ARG A 196 7.57 -8.51 -6.57
CA ARG A 196 8.88 -8.78 -7.18
C ARG A 196 9.92 -9.12 -6.10
N ILE A 197 10.03 -8.28 -5.07
CA ILE A 197 10.96 -8.50 -3.94
C ILE A 197 10.67 -9.83 -3.24
N LEU A 198 9.40 -10.10 -2.93
CA LEU A 198 8.98 -11.33 -2.26
C LEU A 198 9.26 -12.57 -3.12
N LYS A 199 9.03 -12.49 -4.42
CA LYS A 199 9.33 -13.59 -5.36
C LYS A 199 10.83 -13.92 -5.34
N ASP A 200 11.67 -12.90 -5.42
CA ASP A 200 13.13 -13.07 -5.45
C ASP A 200 13.65 -13.57 -4.10
N TYR A 201 13.10 -13.07 -2.98
CA TYR A 201 13.40 -13.56 -1.64
C TYR A 201 13.01 -15.03 -1.47
N ASN A 202 11.82 -15.43 -1.90
CA ASN A 202 11.39 -16.84 -1.82
C ASN A 202 12.31 -17.74 -2.66
N GLN A 203 12.74 -17.29 -3.85
CA GLN A 203 13.71 -18.02 -4.66
C GLN A 203 15.08 -18.10 -4.01
N TYR A 204 15.54 -17.01 -3.40
CA TYR A 204 16.79 -16.99 -2.61
C TYR A 204 16.74 -18.03 -1.48
N VAL A 205 15.67 -18.03 -0.69
CA VAL A 205 15.49 -19.00 0.41
C VAL A 205 15.54 -20.43 -0.12
N MET A 206 14.80 -20.73 -1.20
CA MET A 206 14.77 -22.09 -1.74
C MET A 206 16.09 -22.57 -2.29
N ARG A 207 16.84 -21.71 -2.99
CA ARG A 207 18.17 -22.06 -3.50
C ARG A 207 19.13 -22.37 -2.36
N ASN A 208 19.08 -21.62 -1.26
CA ASN A 208 19.97 -21.85 -0.13
C ASN A 208 19.57 -23.08 0.70
N LEU A 209 18.27 -23.32 0.91
CA LEU A 209 17.80 -24.57 1.53
C LEU A 209 18.23 -25.80 0.72
N ALA A 210 18.17 -25.74 -0.61
CA ALA A 210 18.64 -26.83 -1.48
C ALA A 210 20.16 -27.03 -1.42
N ARG A 211 20.94 -25.99 -1.10
CA ARG A 211 22.39 -26.06 -0.88
C ARG A 211 22.78 -26.56 0.52
N GLY A 212 21.79 -26.79 1.40
CA GLY A 212 22.02 -27.33 2.73
C GLY A 212 22.11 -26.29 3.86
N TYR A 213 21.87 -25.00 3.58
CA TYR A 213 21.73 -24.01 4.65
C TYR A 213 20.52 -24.33 5.53
N SER A 214 20.64 -24.10 6.84
CA SER A 214 19.51 -24.30 7.74
C SER A 214 18.55 -23.10 7.69
N ARG A 215 17.29 -23.34 8.06
CA ARG A 215 16.30 -22.25 8.19
C ARG A 215 16.73 -21.15 9.16
N LYS A 216 17.51 -21.50 10.19
CA LYS A 216 17.96 -20.55 11.23
C LYS A 216 18.99 -19.58 10.64
N ASP A 217 19.89 -20.10 9.81
CA ASP A 217 20.91 -19.30 9.12
C ASP A 217 20.30 -18.28 8.15
N LEU A 218 19.13 -18.61 7.61
CA LEU A 218 18.40 -17.76 6.66
C LEU A 218 17.37 -16.83 7.33
N GLY A 219 17.20 -16.89 8.66
CA GLY A 219 16.16 -16.12 9.35
C GLY A 219 14.73 -16.52 8.96
N VAL A 220 14.52 -17.75 8.48
CA VAL A 220 13.23 -18.21 7.95
C VAL A 220 12.46 -19.00 9.01
N SER A 221 11.19 -18.65 9.19
CA SER A 221 10.29 -19.38 10.09
C SER A 221 10.03 -20.82 9.60
N TYR A 222 9.79 -21.74 10.53
CA TYR A 222 9.54 -23.15 10.19
C TYR A 222 8.34 -23.33 9.26
N VAL A 223 7.26 -22.57 9.50
CA VAL A 223 6.05 -22.62 8.67
C VAL A 223 6.36 -22.16 7.25
N LYS A 224 7.10 -21.05 7.10
CA LYS A 224 7.51 -20.52 5.80
C LYS A 224 8.38 -21.52 5.03
N GLU A 225 9.33 -22.17 5.71
CA GLU A 225 10.17 -23.21 5.11
C GLU A 225 9.32 -24.38 4.57
N LYS A 226 8.38 -24.88 5.36
CA LYS A 226 7.49 -25.98 4.93
C LYS A 226 6.60 -25.57 3.76
N GLN A 227 6.01 -24.38 3.80
CA GLN A 227 5.20 -23.85 2.72
C GLN A 227 6.00 -23.76 1.41
N LEU A 228 7.21 -23.21 1.46
CA LEU A 228 8.04 -23.10 0.27
C LEU A 228 8.47 -24.47 -0.28
N ARG A 229 8.73 -25.45 0.61
CA ARG A 229 9.06 -26.83 0.22
C ARG A 229 7.88 -27.52 -0.48
N VAL A 230 6.66 -27.33 0.00
CA VAL A 230 5.43 -27.81 -0.66
C VAL A 230 5.27 -27.17 -2.04
N ASN A 231 5.41 -25.85 -2.13
CA ASN A 231 5.34 -25.13 -3.41
C ASN A 231 6.37 -25.66 -4.41
N MET A 232 7.61 -25.92 -3.98
CA MET A 232 8.62 -26.56 -4.83
C MET A 232 8.24 -27.97 -5.28
N GLY A 233 7.62 -28.76 -4.39
CA GLY A 233 7.10 -30.09 -4.74
C GLY A 233 6.06 -30.00 -5.85
N ILE A 234 5.13 -29.05 -5.75
CA ILE A 234 4.09 -28.78 -6.75
C ILE A 234 4.71 -28.30 -8.07
N THR A 235 5.67 -27.37 -8.03
CA THR A 235 6.35 -26.88 -9.26
C THR A 235 7.06 -28.01 -9.99
N LYS A 236 7.81 -28.86 -9.28
CA LYS A 236 8.48 -30.03 -9.88
C LYS A 236 7.48 -31.03 -10.47
N LEU A 237 6.34 -31.22 -9.82
CA LEU A 237 5.27 -32.07 -10.36
C LEU A 237 4.72 -31.49 -11.65
N ARG A 238 4.44 -30.18 -11.67
CA ARG A 238 3.94 -29.47 -12.86
C ARG A 238 4.92 -29.55 -14.03
N GLU A 239 6.22 -29.39 -13.77
CA GLU A 239 7.28 -29.55 -14.78
C GLU A 239 7.28 -30.98 -15.36
N LYS A 240 7.22 -32.01 -14.49
CA LYS A 240 7.13 -33.40 -14.95
C LYS A 240 5.87 -33.69 -15.76
N VAL A 241 4.73 -33.11 -15.39
CA VAL A 241 3.47 -33.22 -16.15
C VAL A 241 3.62 -32.57 -17.51
N LYS A 242 4.22 -31.37 -17.58
CA LYS A 242 4.47 -30.66 -18.84
C LYS A 242 5.42 -31.45 -19.75
N GLU A 243 6.51 -32.00 -19.22
CA GLU A 243 7.41 -32.87 -19.97
C GLU A 243 6.69 -34.13 -20.51
N HIS A 244 5.79 -34.72 -19.73
CA HIS A 244 4.97 -35.85 -20.19
C HIS A 244 3.99 -35.43 -21.29
N GLN A 245 3.33 -34.28 -21.15
CA GLN A 245 2.46 -33.74 -22.19
C GLN A 245 3.24 -33.49 -23.50
N GLU A 246 4.44 -32.91 -23.43
CA GLU A 246 5.28 -32.66 -24.61
C GLU A 246 5.75 -33.97 -25.27
N LYS A 247 6.12 -34.98 -24.47
CA LYS A 247 6.47 -36.32 -24.96
C LYS A 247 5.27 -37.01 -25.62
N LEU A 248 4.11 -36.97 -24.98
CA LEU A 248 2.87 -37.54 -25.52
C LEU A 248 2.43 -36.85 -26.82
N HIS A 249 2.52 -35.53 -26.89
CA HIS A 249 2.24 -34.77 -28.11
C HIS A 249 3.21 -35.13 -29.25
N THR A 250 4.48 -35.36 -28.94
CA THR A 250 5.47 -35.85 -29.91
C THR A 250 5.12 -37.25 -30.40
N VAL A 251 4.80 -38.18 -29.50
CA VAL A 251 4.40 -39.55 -29.84
C VAL A 251 3.10 -39.57 -30.67
N ALA A 252 2.11 -38.75 -30.33
CA ALA A 252 0.86 -38.64 -31.08
C ALA A 252 1.09 -38.15 -32.53
N LYS A 253 1.99 -37.18 -32.73
CA LYS A 253 2.43 -36.74 -34.06
C LYS A 253 3.15 -37.83 -34.85
N THR A 254 3.99 -38.64 -34.20
CA THR A 254 4.72 -39.74 -34.83
C THR A 254 3.84 -40.93 -35.17
N ALA A 255 2.84 -41.24 -34.34
CA ALA A 255 1.98 -42.41 -34.51
C ALA A 255 0.77 -42.18 -35.44
N GLY A 256 0.58 -40.96 -35.97
CA GLY A 256 -0.54 -40.64 -36.87
C GLY A 256 -1.92 -40.80 -36.22
N ILE A 257 -2.01 -40.68 -34.89
CA ILE A 257 -3.25 -40.88 -34.14
C ILE A 257 -4.05 -39.58 -34.14
N HIS A 258 -5.33 -39.65 -34.53
CA HIS A 258 -6.23 -38.50 -34.61
C HIS A 258 -6.34 -37.79 -33.26
N HIS A 259 -6.03 -36.50 -33.25
CA HIS A 259 -5.87 -35.63 -32.07
C HIS A 259 -7.12 -35.55 -31.16
N ASN A 260 -8.31 -35.71 -31.72
CA ASN A 260 -9.57 -35.33 -31.06
C ASN A 260 -10.06 -36.34 -30.01
N GLU A 261 -9.81 -37.64 -30.14
CA GLU A 261 -10.25 -38.64 -29.15
C GLU A 261 -9.37 -38.69 -27.89
N TRP A 262 -8.16 -38.13 -27.98
CA TRP A 262 -7.16 -38.20 -26.91
C TRP A 262 -7.17 -36.97 -26.01
N VAL A 263 -7.40 -35.78 -26.57
CA VAL A 263 -7.50 -34.51 -25.82
C VAL A 263 -8.66 -34.55 -24.81
N GLU A 264 -9.81 -35.10 -25.22
CA GLU A 264 -10.98 -35.23 -24.33
C GLU A 264 -10.74 -36.17 -23.14
N ASN A 265 -9.92 -37.21 -23.32
CA ASN A 265 -9.55 -38.12 -22.22
C ASN A 265 -8.49 -37.53 -21.29
N ALA A 266 -7.55 -36.74 -21.81
CA ALA A 266 -6.54 -36.07 -21.01
C ALA A 266 -7.13 -34.95 -20.13
N ASP A 267 -8.06 -34.16 -20.68
CA ASP A 267 -8.75 -33.10 -19.93
C ASP A 267 -9.61 -33.69 -18.80
N ARG A 268 -10.27 -34.82 -19.04
CA ARG A 268 -11.01 -35.56 -18.00
C ARG A 268 -10.11 -36.10 -16.88
N TRP A 269 -8.90 -36.56 -17.21
CA TRP A 269 -7.92 -37.03 -16.23
C TRP A 269 -7.29 -35.89 -15.43
N ILE A 270 -7.02 -34.75 -16.07
CA ILE A 270 -6.50 -33.54 -15.42
C ILE A 270 -7.56 -32.94 -14.50
N ALA A 271 -8.82 -32.87 -14.94
CA ALA A 271 -9.94 -32.42 -14.12
C ALA A 271 -10.12 -33.32 -12.88
N GLY A 272 -10.14 -34.65 -13.05
CA GLY A 272 -10.25 -35.58 -11.92
C GLY A 272 -9.04 -35.59 -10.97
N PHE A 273 -7.84 -35.23 -11.47
CA PHE A 273 -6.66 -35.05 -10.63
C PHE A 273 -6.71 -33.73 -9.85
N LEU A 274 -7.14 -32.64 -10.49
CA LEU A 274 -7.30 -31.33 -9.86
C LEU A 274 -8.40 -31.35 -8.80
N GLU A 275 -9.53 -32.02 -9.07
CA GLU A 275 -10.62 -32.21 -8.12
C GLU A 275 -10.14 -32.96 -6.85
N LYS A 276 -9.41 -34.07 -7.02
CA LYS A 276 -8.81 -34.79 -5.88
C LYS A 276 -7.74 -33.99 -5.14
N PHE A 277 -7.04 -33.09 -5.83
CA PHE A 277 -6.03 -32.22 -5.22
C PHE A 277 -6.67 -31.06 -4.44
N GLU A 278 -7.76 -30.48 -4.96
CA GLU A 278 -8.57 -29.48 -4.27
C GLU A 278 -9.27 -30.09 -3.04
N GLU A 279 -9.81 -31.31 -3.15
CA GLU A 279 -10.32 -32.08 -2.02
C GLU A 279 -9.24 -32.32 -0.96
N GLY A 280 -8.03 -32.73 -1.37
CA GLY A 280 -6.89 -32.92 -0.47
C GLY A 280 -6.44 -31.63 0.23
N CYS A 281 -6.45 -30.50 -0.47
CA CYS A 281 -6.16 -29.19 0.11
C CYS A 281 -7.24 -28.75 1.10
N HIS A 282 -8.52 -28.97 0.78
CA HIS A 282 -9.64 -28.64 1.67
C HIS A 282 -9.67 -29.52 2.92
N ILE A 283 -9.37 -30.81 2.81
CA ILE A 283 -9.25 -31.73 3.96
C ILE A 283 -8.09 -31.29 4.87
N MET A 284 -6.98 -30.87 4.28
CA MET A 284 -5.83 -30.38 5.05
C MET A 284 -6.12 -29.02 5.71
N GLU A 285 -6.82 -28.11 5.02
CA GLU A 285 -7.25 -26.82 5.57
C GLU A 285 -8.26 -26.98 6.71
N THR A 286 -9.23 -27.89 6.58
CA THR A 286 -10.18 -28.23 7.65
C THR A 286 -9.46 -28.87 8.84
N ALA A 287 -8.57 -29.84 8.61
CA ALA A 287 -7.80 -30.46 9.70
C ALA A 287 -6.89 -29.46 10.45
N ILE A 288 -6.35 -28.44 9.75
CA ILE A 288 -5.57 -27.37 10.37
C ILE A 288 -6.49 -26.44 11.18
N LYS A 289 -7.64 -26.05 10.63
CA LYS A 289 -8.65 -25.23 11.34
C LYS A 289 -9.16 -25.94 12.60
N ASP A 290 -9.49 -27.23 12.50
CA ASP A 290 -9.97 -28.03 13.62
C ASP A 290 -8.91 -28.15 14.73
N ARG A 291 -7.65 -28.37 14.38
CA ARG A 291 -6.54 -28.39 15.35
C ARG A 291 -6.33 -27.04 16.05
N ILE A 292 -6.48 -25.93 15.33
CA ILE A 292 -6.39 -24.59 15.91
C ILE A 292 -7.58 -24.33 16.83
N GLN A 293 -8.79 -24.73 16.42
CA GLN A 293 -10.01 -24.60 17.22
C GLN A 293 -9.97 -25.47 18.49
N GLU A 294 -9.44 -26.69 18.41
CA GLU A 294 -9.19 -27.55 19.56
C GLU A 294 -8.14 -26.96 20.51
N GLY A 295 -7.09 -26.34 19.97
CA GLY A 295 -6.09 -25.61 20.74
C GLY A 295 -6.69 -24.45 21.54
N LEU A 296 -7.50 -23.62 20.88
CA LEU A 296 -8.24 -22.51 21.49
C LEU A 296 -9.23 -22.99 22.57
N LYS A 297 -10.00 -24.05 22.29
CA LYS A 297 -10.91 -24.65 23.27
C LYS A 297 -10.17 -25.26 24.47
N ARG A 298 -8.96 -25.79 24.28
CA ARG A 298 -8.12 -26.30 25.38
C ARG A 298 -7.53 -25.16 26.22
N GLN A 299 -7.17 -24.03 25.61
CA GLN A 299 -6.75 -22.83 26.35
C GLN A 299 -7.89 -22.24 27.18
N GLN A 300 -9.07 -22.02 26.59
CA GLN A 300 -10.24 -21.54 27.33
C GLN A 300 -10.65 -22.47 28.48
N ARG A 301 -10.55 -23.79 28.29
CA ARG A 301 -10.85 -24.78 29.34
C ARG A 301 -9.82 -24.77 30.47
N LYS A 302 -8.55 -24.45 30.17
CA LYS A 302 -7.49 -24.25 31.18
C LYS A 302 -7.68 -22.94 31.94
N GLU A 303 -8.12 -21.87 31.29
CA GLU A 303 -8.47 -20.59 31.95
C GLU A 303 -9.70 -20.75 32.87
N LEU A 304 -10.73 -21.47 32.43
CA LEU A 304 -11.91 -21.79 33.24
C LEU A 304 -11.59 -22.69 34.45
N THR A 305 -10.65 -23.63 34.32
CA THR A 305 -10.22 -24.47 35.45
C THR A 305 -9.25 -23.75 36.39
N ALA A 306 -8.43 -22.81 35.90
CA ALA A 306 -7.60 -21.94 36.73
C ALA A 306 -8.45 -20.97 37.57
N ASN A 307 -9.53 -20.42 37.01
CA ASN A 307 -10.45 -19.53 37.73
C ASN A 307 -11.36 -20.26 38.75
N CYS A 308 -11.54 -21.58 38.60
CA CYS A 308 -12.33 -22.39 39.53
C CYS A 308 -11.51 -22.89 40.75
N LEU A 309 -10.17 -22.80 40.68
CA LEU A 309 -9.26 -23.15 41.78
C LEU A 309 -8.87 -21.94 42.65
N GLN A 310 -9.46 -20.77 42.38
CA GLN A 310 -9.35 -19.57 43.23
C GLN A 310 -10.73 -19.25 43.84
N GLU A 311 -11.22 -20.10 44.75
CA GLU A 311 -12.20 -19.65 45.74
C GLU A 311 -11.48 -19.18 47.01
N PRO A 312 -11.93 -18.09 47.64
CA PRO A 312 -11.29 -17.53 48.83
C PRO A 312 -11.57 -18.41 50.05
N VAL A 313 -10.52 -18.80 50.76
CA VAL A 313 -10.63 -19.38 52.11
C VAL A 313 -11.14 -18.28 53.03
N ALA A 314 -12.42 -18.33 53.39
CA ALA A 314 -13.01 -17.53 54.44
C ALA A 314 -12.87 -18.27 55.78
N LEU A 315 -11.99 -17.77 56.64
CA LEU A 315 -12.11 -17.68 58.11
C LEU A 315 -10.98 -16.79 58.65
#